data_AF-A0A8J5HDT0-F1
#
_entry.id   AF-A0A8J5HDT0-F1
#
_cell.length_a   1.000
_cell.length_b   1.000
_cell.length_c   1.000
_cell.angle_alpha   90.00
_cell.angle_beta   90.00
_cell.angle_gamma   90.00
#
_symmetry.space_group_name_H-M   'P 1'
#
loop_
_entity.id
_entity.type
_entity.pdbx_description
1 polymer ?
#
loop_
_entity_poly.entity_id
_entity_poly.type
_entity_poly.pdbx_seq_one_letter_code
_entity_poly.pdbx_strand_id
1 'polypeptide(L)'
;MASASVSFKSREDHRKQLELEEARKAGLAPAEVDEDGNEINPHISQYMSSAPWYLNAERPMWSNTHDKKSCMERPRKVGSKWTNMHIAPDEKVESFELDYDGKRDRWNGHEASPYSRVIEQYEAREEARRKFLKEQQLKKLEGKNSLQNGENAASDDDVDEDLKIDEAKVAESKQMDFAKVEKRVRTTGGGSTGTVR
;
A
#
# COMPACT_ATOMS: atom_id res chain seq x y z
N MET A 1 1.31 20.41 -40.47
CA MET A 1 0.70 21.69 -40.02
C MET A 1 -0.76 21.70 -40.46
N ALA A 2 -1.66 21.06 -39.71
CA ALA A 2 -3.09 21.19 -39.95
C ALA A 2 -3.62 22.25 -38.98
N SER A 3 -3.86 23.46 -39.48
CA SER A 3 -4.45 24.54 -38.71
C SER A 3 -5.91 24.20 -38.43
N ALA A 4 -6.25 23.83 -37.20
CA ALA A 4 -7.63 23.65 -36.79
C ALA A 4 -8.33 25.03 -36.77
N SER A 5 -9.16 25.31 -37.76
CA SER A 5 -10.06 26.45 -37.74
C SER A 5 -11.09 26.23 -36.63
N VAL A 6 -11.00 27.02 -35.55
CA VAL A 6 -11.97 26.98 -34.45
C VAL A 6 -13.31 27.47 -34.99
N SER A 7 -14.16 26.56 -35.43
CA SER A 7 -15.48 26.88 -35.96
C SER A 7 -16.38 27.31 -34.79
N PHE A 8 -16.74 28.60 -34.75
CA PHE A 8 -17.78 29.09 -33.85
C PHE A 8 -19.09 28.36 -34.20
N LYS A 9 -19.64 27.59 -33.26
CA LYS A 9 -20.95 26.94 -33.42
C LYS A 9 -22.01 28.03 -33.68
N SER A 10 -22.85 27.86 -34.70
CA SER A 10 -23.93 28.81 -34.99
C SER A 10 -24.93 28.85 -33.81
N ARG A 11 -25.61 29.99 -33.61
CA ARG A 11 -26.65 30.13 -32.56
C ARG A 11 -27.79 29.13 -32.73
N GLU A 12 -28.00 28.64 -33.94
CA GLU A 12 -28.94 27.56 -34.25
C GLU A 12 -28.41 26.19 -33.80
N ASP A 13 -27.12 25.92 -33.98
CA ASP A 13 -26.50 24.66 -33.57
C ASP A 13 -26.41 24.55 -32.04
N HIS A 14 -26.17 25.67 -31.36
CA HIS A 14 -26.21 25.73 -29.90
C HIS A 14 -27.62 25.46 -29.34
N ARG A 15 -28.67 26.00 -30.00
CA ARG A 15 -30.07 25.71 -29.62
C ARG A 15 -30.42 24.25 -29.81
N LYS A 16 -30.02 23.66 -30.95
CA LYS A 16 -30.22 22.23 -31.25
C LYS A 16 -29.45 21.34 -30.27
N GLN A 17 -28.23 21.70 -29.86
CA GLN A 17 -27.46 20.94 -28.86
C GLN A 17 -28.16 20.91 -27.50
N LEU A 18 -28.68 22.06 -27.04
CA LEU A 18 -29.44 22.12 -25.78
C LEU A 18 -30.74 21.30 -25.84
N GLU A 19 -31.46 21.36 -26.96
CA GLU A 19 -32.71 20.60 -27.16
C GLU A 19 -32.44 19.09 -27.21
N LEU A 20 -31.35 18.67 -27.86
CA LEU A 20 -30.92 17.27 -27.89
C LEU A 20 -30.50 16.78 -26.50
N GLU A 21 -29.79 17.60 -25.72
CA GLU A 21 -29.43 17.27 -24.35
C GLU A 21 -30.65 17.20 -23.42
N GLU A 22 -31.63 18.09 -23.59
CA GLU A 22 -32.89 18.03 -22.84
C GLU A 22 -33.71 16.79 -23.20
N ALA A 23 -33.78 16.43 -24.49
CA ALA A 23 -34.42 15.20 -24.94
C ALA A 23 -33.70 13.94 -24.41
N ARG A 24 -32.36 13.95 -24.37
CA ARG A 24 -31.56 12.85 -23.78
C ARG A 24 -31.76 12.77 -22.26
N LYS A 25 -31.79 13.90 -21.57
CA LYS A 25 -32.06 14.00 -20.12
C LYS A 25 -33.47 13.55 -19.76
N ALA A 26 -34.42 13.72 -20.68
CA ALA A 26 -35.79 13.24 -20.56
C ALA A 26 -35.98 11.78 -21.00
N GLY A 27 -34.93 11.10 -21.50
CA GLY A 27 -34.99 9.72 -21.98
C GLY A 27 -35.74 9.53 -23.31
N LEU A 28 -36.00 10.61 -24.06
CA LEU A 28 -36.68 10.60 -25.36
C LEU A 28 -35.72 10.37 -26.52
N ALA A 29 -34.44 10.72 -26.35
CA ALA A 29 -33.39 10.54 -27.34
C ALA A 29 -32.32 9.55 -26.83
N PRO A 30 -31.68 8.78 -27.74
CA PRO A 30 -30.62 7.85 -27.37
C PRO A 30 -29.41 8.59 -26.77
N ALA A 31 -28.77 7.95 -25.77
CA ALA A 31 -27.59 8.48 -25.11
C ALA A 31 -26.45 8.69 -26.10
N GLU A 32 -25.57 9.65 -25.80
CA GLU A 32 -24.35 9.84 -26.57
C GLU A 32 -23.38 8.69 -26.30
N VAL A 33 -22.66 8.25 -27.32
CA VAL A 33 -21.68 7.16 -27.21
C VAL A 33 -20.29 7.77 -27.34
N ASP A 34 -19.38 7.45 -26.42
CA ASP A 34 -17.99 7.89 -26.45
C ASP A 34 -17.16 7.17 -27.54
N GLU A 35 -15.90 7.55 -27.69
CA GLU A 35 -14.97 6.95 -28.66
C GLU A 35 -14.70 5.45 -28.38
N ASP A 36 -14.93 5.00 -27.14
CA ASP A 36 -14.77 3.62 -26.68
C ASP A 36 -16.07 2.80 -26.74
N GLY A 37 -17.17 3.38 -27.24
CA GLY A 37 -18.46 2.70 -27.40
C GLY A 37 -19.35 2.68 -26.16
N ASN A 38 -19.02 3.43 -25.10
CA ASN A 38 -19.81 3.51 -23.88
C ASN A 38 -20.86 4.63 -23.93
N GLU A 39 -22.05 4.35 -23.41
CA GLU A 39 -23.13 5.32 -23.30
C GLU A 39 -22.84 6.34 -22.19
N ILE A 40 -22.66 7.60 -22.57
CA ILE A 40 -22.50 8.72 -21.66
C ILE A 40 -23.86 9.05 -21.05
N ASN A 41 -23.95 8.98 -19.72
CA ASN A 41 -25.18 9.26 -19.00
C ASN A 41 -25.65 10.71 -19.26
N PRO A 42 -26.88 10.93 -19.78
CA PRO A 42 -27.42 12.26 -20.10
C PRO A 42 -27.54 13.26 -18.94
N HIS A 43 -27.41 12.80 -17.69
CA HIS A 43 -27.46 13.66 -16.50
C HIS A 43 -26.08 14.17 -16.05
N ILE A 44 -24.98 13.72 -16.68
CA ILE A 44 -23.64 14.26 -16.41
C ILE A 44 -23.57 15.66 -17.04
N SER A 45 -23.19 16.68 -16.26
CA SER A 45 -23.12 18.05 -16.77
C SER A 45 -22.07 18.19 -17.88
N GLN A 46 -22.33 19.05 -18.88
CA GLN A 46 -21.42 19.34 -20.00
C GLN A 46 -19.98 19.66 -19.54
N TYR A 47 -19.83 20.34 -18.40
CA TYR A 47 -18.53 20.69 -17.83
C TYR A 47 -17.67 19.46 -17.50
N MET A 48 -18.31 18.36 -17.09
CA MET A 48 -17.61 17.13 -16.74
C MET A 48 -17.40 16.21 -17.97
N SER A 49 -18.18 16.37 -19.05
CA SER A 49 -18.07 15.52 -20.24
C SER A 49 -17.10 16.05 -21.31
N SER A 50 -16.81 17.36 -21.35
CA SER A 50 -15.89 17.92 -22.36
C SER A 50 -14.42 17.76 -21.98
N ALA A 51 -13.64 17.04 -22.79
CA ALA A 51 -12.19 16.92 -22.60
C ALA A 51 -11.44 18.20 -23.05
N PRO A 52 -10.53 18.77 -22.23
CA PRO A 52 -9.77 19.96 -22.58
C PRO A 52 -8.64 19.70 -23.58
N TRP A 53 -8.32 20.73 -24.37
CA TRP A 53 -7.40 20.68 -25.51
C TRP A 53 -5.94 20.26 -25.22
N TYR A 54 -5.49 20.26 -23.95
CA TYR A 54 -4.10 20.00 -23.57
C TYR A 54 -3.79 18.52 -23.29
N LEU A 55 -4.80 17.64 -23.22
CA LEU A 55 -4.59 16.21 -22.92
C LEU A 55 -3.82 15.46 -24.04
N ASN A 56 -3.74 16.02 -25.26
CA ASN A 56 -3.26 15.32 -26.46
C ASN A 56 -1.94 15.86 -27.06
N ALA A 57 -1.08 16.55 -26.30
CA ALA A 57 0.16 17.15 -26.83
C ALA A 57 1.43 16.57 -26.18
N GLU A 58 2.17 15.74 -26.92
CA GLU A 58 3.43 15.12 -26.47
C GLU A 58 4.64 16.07 -26.54
N ARG A 59 5.52 16.07 -25.51
CA ARG A 59 6.77 16.87 -25.41
C ARG A 59 8.01 15.97 -25.35
N PRO A 60 9.14 16.33 -25.98
CA PRO A 60 10.42 15.63 -25.80
C PRO A 60 11.34 16.31 -24.77
N MET A 61 12.15 15.53 -24.03
CA MET A 61 13.16 15.99 -23.05
C MET A 61 14.52 15.29 -23.28
N TRP A 62 15.63 15.97 -22.95
CA TRP A 62 17.04 15.53 -23.04
C TRP A 62 17.75 15.65 -21.67
N SER A 63 18.73 14.78 -21.34
CA SER A 63 19.60 14.90 -20.14
C SER A 63 20.97 14.18 -20.25
N ASN A 64 22.03 14.76 -19.66
CA ASN A 64 23.33 14.16 -19.29
C ASN A 64 23.56 14.43 -17.78
N THR A 65 23.94 13.42 -17.00
CA THR A 65 23.41 13.16 -15.64
C THR A 65 23.72 14.14 -14.48
N HIS A 66 24.78 14.97 -14.49
CA HIS A 66 24.94 16.06 -13.49
C HIS A 66 26.00 17.11 -13.90
N ASP A 67 25.99 18.28 -13.23
CA ASP A 67 26.93 19.38 -13.46
C ASP A 67 28.10 19.41 -12.46
N LYS A 68 29.20 20.13 -12.79
CA LYS A 68 30.37 20.32 -11.90
C LYS A 68 30.00 20.86 -10.50
N LYS A 69 28.95 21.67 -10.40
CA LYS A 69 28.51 22.28 -9.13
C LYS A 69 27.81 21.29 -8.21
N SER A 70 27.16 20.26 -8.77
CA SER A 70 26.45 19.21 -8.03
C SER A 70 27.29 17.94 -7.88
N CYS A 71 28.59 18.00 -8.21
CA CYS A 71 29.50 16.87 -8.07
C CYS A 71 29.70 16.55 -6.57
N MET A 72 29.43 15.30 -6.19
CA MET A 72 29.64 14.82 -4.81
C MET A 72 31.13 14.69 -4.46
N GLU A 73 31.99 14.62 -5.48
CA GLU A 73 33.43 14.51 -5.29
C GLU A 73 34.06 15.83 -4.86
N ARG A 74 35.13 15.71 -4.07
CA ARG A 74 35.83 16.87 -3.52
C ARG A 74 36.39 17.75 -4.65
N PRO A 75 36.17 19.09 -4.64
CA PRO A 75 36.64 19.98 -5.69
C PRO A 75 38.16 19.88 -5.89
N ARG A 76 38.59 19.55 -7.11
CA ARG A 76 40.01 19.42 -7.47
C ARG A 76 40.58 20.74 -8.01
N LYS A 77 41.87 20.98 -7.75
CA LYS A 77 42.62 22.12 -8.32
C LYS A 77 42.74 22.03 -9.84
N VAL A 78 42.95 20.82 -10.36
CA VAL A 78 42.92 20.52 -11.81
C VAL A 78 41.82 19.48 -12.05
N GLY A 79 40.87 19.78 -12.92
CA GLY A 79 39.72 18.90 -13.19
C GLY A 79 40.09 17.69 -14.05
N SER A 80 39.33 16.60 -13.91
CA SER A 80 39.56 15.35 -14.67
C SER A 80 39.47 15.52 -16.18
N LYS A 81 38.74 16.54 -16.68
CA LYS A 81 38.77 16.94 -18.10
C LYS A 81 40.20 17.16 -18.64
N TRP A 82 41.14 17.58 -17.80
CA TRP A 82 42.52 17.91 -18.19
C TRP A 82 43.53 16.84 -17.80
N THR A 83 43.28 16.07 -16.74
CA THR A 83 44.22 15.05 -16.24
C THR A 83 43.87 13.64 -16.67
N ASN A 84 42.64 13.38 -17.12
CA ASN A 84 42.11 12.05 -17.50
C ASN A 84 42.34 10.94 -16.45
N MET A 85 42.63 11.31 -15.20
CA MET A 85 42.88 10.42 -14.08
C MET A 85 41.74 10.54 -13.08
N HIS A 86 41.39 9.42 -12.44
CA HIS A 86 40.30 9.32 -11.45
C HIS A 86 38.98 9.86 -11.99
N ILE A 87 38.44 9.17 -13.00
CA ILE A 87 37.09 9.34 -13.53
C ILE A 87 36.17 8.49 -12.67
N ALA A 88 35.13 9.09 -12.10
CA ALA A 88 34.12 8.36 -11.34
C ALA A 88 33.23 7.57 -12.32
N PRO A 89 32.73 6.38 -11.94
CA PRO A 89 31.71 5.70 -12.72
C PRO A 89 30.43 6.56 -12.79
N ASP A 90 29.70 6.47 -13.89
CA ASP A 90 28.45 7.20 -14.05
C ASP A 90 27.39 6.68 -13.07
N GLU A 91 26.66 7.61 -12.45
CA GLU A 91 25.56 7.29 -11.56
C GLU A 91 24.34 6.82 -12.36
N LYS A 92 23.70 5.74 -11.90
CA LYS A 92 22.44 5.28 -12.48
C LYS A 92 21.32 6.21 -12.02
N VAL A 93 20.86 7.07 -12.91
CA VAL A 93 19.68 7.92 -12.65
C VAL A 93 18.43 7.06 -12.80
N GLU A 94 17.94 6.54 -11.68
CA GLU A 94 16.65 5.83 -11.64
C GLU A 94 15.56 6.82 -11.24
N SER A 95 14.61 7.06 -12.15
CA SER A 95 13.39 7.79 -11.84
C SER A 95 12.32 6.80 -11.41
N PHE A 96 11.99 6.78 -10.12
CA PHE A 96 10.87 6.01 -9.59
C PHE A 96 9.71 6.94 -9.22
N GLU A 97 8.53 6.66 -9.76
CA GLU A 97 7.30 7.31 -9.34
C GLU A 97 6.71 6.54 -8.16
N LEU A 98 6.93 7.07 -6.96
CA LEU A 98 6.38 6.53 -5.72
C LEU A 98 5.22 7.39 -5.21
N ASP A 99 4.25 6.72 -4.60
CA ASP A 99 3.13 7.34 -3.88
C ASP A 99 3.61 8.12 -2.64
N TYR A 100 2.70 8.86 -2.00
CA TYR A 100 3.02 9.64 -0.80
C TYR A 100 3.63 8.79 0.31
N ASP A 101 3.07 7.60 0.53
CA ASP A 101 3.53 6.67 1.55
C ASP A 101 4.85 6.02 1.14
N GLY A 102 4.98 5.58 -0.12
CA GLY A 102 6.24 5.04 -0.65
C GLY A 102 7.43 6.01 -0.58
N LYS A 103 7.20 7.32 -0.75
CA LYS A 103 8.24 8.35 -0.56
C LYS A 103 8.67 8.54 0.88
N ARG A 104 7.82 8.18 1.85
CA ARG A 104 8.05 8.36 3.29
C ARG A 104 8.34 7.05 4.02
N ASP A 105 8.23 5.93 3.33
CA ASP A 105 8.52 4.64 3.91
C ASP A 105 9.96 4.62 4.41
N ARG A 106 10.08 4.52 5.73
CA ARG A 106 11.36 4.49 6.44
C ARG A 106 12.18 3.26 6.07
N TRP A 107 11.52 2.22 5.56
CA TRP A 107 12.14 0.96 5.19
C TRP A 107 12.45 0.86 3.70
N ASN A 108 12.33 1.96 2.95
CA ASN A 108 12.74 1.97 1.55
C ASN A 108 14.26 1.69 1.44
N GLY A 109 14.64 0.72 0.61
CA GLY A 109 16.03 0.24 0.50
C GLY A 109 16.51 -0.66 1.64
N HIS A 110 15.62 -1.21 2.47
CA HIS A 110 16.01 -2.15 3.52
C HIS A 110 16.43 -3.51 2.96
N GLU A 111 17.72 -3.81 3.03
CA GLU A 111 18.27 -5.13 2.74
C GLU A 111 18.07 -6.10 3.93
N ALA A 112 17.72 -7.36 3.66
CA ALA A 112 17.49 -8.35 4.72
C ALA A 112 18.78 -8.85 5.39
N SER A 113 19.93 -8.69 4.74
CA SER A 113 21.25 -9.13 5.22
C SER A 113 21.60 -8.64 6.64
N PRO A 114 21.49 -7.34 6.99
CA PRO A 114 21.77 -6.84 8.35
C PRO A 114 20.86 -7.39 9.44
N TYR A 115 19.68 -7.95 9.12
CA TYR A 115 18.78 -8.53 10.12
C TYR A 115 19.37 -9.79 10.79
N SER A 116 20.30 -10.49 10.11
CA SER A 116 21.07 -11.60 10.68
C SER A 116 21.71 -11.26 12.03
N ARG A 117 22.33 -10.08 12.15
CA ARG A 117 22.95 -9.59 13.39
C ARG A 117 21.95 -9.46 14.53
N VAL A 118 20.69 -9.13 14.23
CA VAL A 118 19.63 -9.02 15.23
C VAL A 118 19.28 -10.42 15.74
N ILE A 119 19.13 -11.39 14.83
CA ILE A 119 18.86 -12.79 15.17
C ILE A 119 19.95 -13.33 16.10
N GLU A 120 21.22 -13.18 15.72
CA GLU A 120 22.37 -13.64 16.53
C GLU A 120 22.35 -13.06 17.95
N GLN A 121 22.00 -11.78 18.11
CA GLN A 121 21.88 -11.15 19.43
C GLN A 121 20.76 -11.76 20.28
N TYR A 122 19.64 -12.10 19.66
CA TYR A 122 18.53 -12.76 20.35
C TYR A 122 18.87 -14.20 20.70
N GLU A 123 19.48 -14.96 19.78
CA GLU A 123 19.93 -16.33 20.02
C GLU A 123 20.91 -16.38 21.19
N ALA A 124 21.92 -15.50 21.22
CA ALA A 124 22.87 -15.41 22.32
C ALA A 124 22.19 -15.09 23.67
N ARG A 125 21.17 -14.22 23.66
CA ARG A 125 20.39 -13.88 24.87
C ARG A 125 19.57 -15.08 25.35
N GLU A 126 18.91 -15.80 24.46
CA GLU A 126 18.11 -16.97 24.79
C GLU A 126 18.98 -18.15 25.25
N GLU A 127 20.17 -18.32 24.68
CA GLU A 127 21.15 -19.29 25.18
C GLU A 127 21.60 -18.97 26.60
N ALA A 128 21.86 -17.71 26.93
CA ALA A 128 22.22 -17.30 28.28
C ALA A 128 21.08 -17.59 29.28
N ARG A 129 19.83 -17.29 28.91
CA ARG A 129 18.63 -17.63 29.71
C ARG A 129 18.52 -19.13 29.94
N ARG A 130 18.71 -19.94 28.89
CA ARG A 130 18.64 -21.40 28.96
C ARG A 130 19.73 -21.99 29.84
N LYS A 131 20.96 -21.46 29.77
CA LYS A 131 22.07 -21.86 30.65
C LYS A 131 21.77 -21.57 32.11
N PHE A 132 21.25 -20.38 32.40
CA PHE A 132 20.86 -19.97 33.75
C PHE A 132 19.75 -20.86 34.35
N LEU A 133 18.72 -21.19 33.57
CA LEU A 133 17.65 -22.09 34.02
C LEU A 133 18.17 -23.50 34.31
N LYS A 134 19.04 -24.04 33.44
CA LYS A 134 19.70 -25.34 33.66
C LYS A 134 20.56 -25.35 34.92
N GLU A 135 21.31 -24.28 35.17
CA GLU A 135 22.13 -24.12 36.39
C GLU A 135 21.25 -24.07 37.65
N GLN A 136 20.12 -23.34 37.61
CA GLN A 136 19.17 -23.36 38.72
C GLN A 136 18.59 -24.75 38.99
N GLN A 137 18.24 -25.51 37.95
CA GLN A 137 17.74 -26.88 38.09
C GLN A 137 18.80 -27.80 38.72
N LEU A 138 20.05 -27.71 38.26
CA LEU A 138 21.17 -28.48 38.83
C LEU A 138 21.39 -28.12 40.31
N LYS A 139 21.39 -26.83 40.66
CA LYS A 139 21.52 -26.37 42.05
C LYS A 139 20.39 -26.90 42.95
N LYS A 140 19.14 -26.94 42.44
CA LYS A 140 18.01 -27.55 43.15
C LYS A 140 18.20 -29.05 43.33
N LEU A 141 18.68 -29.76 42.31
CA LEU A 141 18.94 -31.20 42.38
C LEU A 141 20.09 -31.53 43.34
N GLU A 142 21.19 -30.77 43.31
CA GLU A 142 22.31 -30.91 44.26
C GLU A 142 21.88 -30.63 45.69
N GLY A 143 21.08 -29.59 45.92
CA GLY A 143 20.48 -29.30 47.22
C GLY A 143 19.57 -30.45 47.72
N LYS A 144 18.74 -31.01 46.84
CA LYS A 144 17.90 -32.19 47.16
C LYS A 144 18.75 -33.44 47.43
N ASN A 145 19.81 -33.70 46.67
CA ASN A 145 20.70 -34.85 46.88
C ASN A 145 21.50 -34.73 48.20
N SER A 146 21.92 -33.51 48.55
CA SER A 146 22.55 -33.22 49.84
C SER A 146 21.59 -33.40 51.03
N LEU A 147 20.29 -33.17 50.85
CA LEU A 147 19.25 -33.39 51.86
C LEU A 147 18.83 -34.87 51.98
N GLN A 148 18.97 -35.66 50.91
CA GLN A 148 18.60 -37.09 50.90
C GLN A 148 19.57 -38.01 51.67
N ASN A 149 20.73 -37.51 52.12
CA ASN A 149 21.67 -38.28 52.95
C ASN A 149 21.34 -38.22 54.46
N GLY A 150 20.22 -37.59 54.84
CA GLY A 150 19.73 -37.51 56.21
C GLY A 150 18.20 -37.47 56.26
N GLU A 151 17.59 -38.65 56.29
CA GLU A 151 16.22 -38.94 56.77
C GLU A 151 15.03 -38.38 55.96
N ASN A 152 14.02 -39.25 55.75
CA ASN A 152 12.76 -38.97 55.06
C ASN A 152 12.00 -37.76 55.64
N ALA A 153 11.79 -36.70 54.85
CA ALA A 153 10.73 -35.71 55.10
C ALA A 153 10.28 -35.04 53.79
N ALA A 154 8.96 -34.99 53.61
CA ALA A 154 8.25 -34.46 52.46
C ALA A 154 8.40 -32.94 52.28
N SER A 155 8.49 -32.50 51.02
CA SER A 155 7.99 -31.20 50.50
C SER A 155 7.85 -31.37 48.97
N ASP A 156 6.67 -31.45 48.38
CA ASP A 156 5.55 -30.49 48.33
C ASP A 156 6.04 -29.06 48.03
N ASP A 157 6.24 -28.80 46.74
CA ASP A 157 5.65 -27.66 46.01
C ASP A 157 6.11 -27.75 44.54
N ASP A 158 5.36 -28.51 43.75
CA ASP A 158 5.41 -28.48 42.28
C ASP A 158 4.74 -27.19 41.80
N VAL A 159 5.45 -26.07 41.88
CA VAL A 159 5.04 -24.82 41.20
C VAL A 159 5.56 -24.85 39.76
N ASP A 160 5.00 -25.77 38.97
CA ASP A 160 5.07 -25.77 37.50
C ASP A 160 3.77 -25.16 36.94
N GLU A 161 3.44 -23.95 37.37
CA GLU A 161 2.45 -23.08 36.74
C GLU A 161 3.11 -21.76 36.36
N ASP A 162 3.58 -21.67 35.12
CA ASP A 162 3.23 -20.56 34.24
C ASP A 162 4.01 -20.68 32.92
N LEU A 163 3.35 -20.26 31.83
CA LEU A 163 3.76 -20.30 30.42
C LEU A 163 3.28 -21.50 29.59
N LYS A 164 2.04 -21.96 29.83
CA LYS A 164 1.14 -22.25 28.71
C LYS A 164 0.46 -20.95 28.31
N ILE A 165 1.13 -20.14 27.50
CA ILE A 165 0.48 -19.03 26.80
C ILE A 165 -0.33 -19.70 25.69
N ASP A 166 -1.65 -19.67 25.85
CA ASP A 166 -2.62 -20.31 24.98
C ASP A 166 -2.36 -20.00 23.50
N GLU A 167 -2.05 -21.08 22.80
CA GLU A 167 -2.02 -21.22 21.37
C GLU A 167 -3.37 -20.77 20.76
N ALA A 168 -3.33 -19.63 20.09
CA ALA A 168 -4.12 -19.30 18.89
C ALA A 168 -5.57 -19.85 18.84
N LYS A 169 -6.47 -19.33 19.69
CA LYS A 169 -7.87 -19.14 19.28
C LYS A 169 -8.01 -17.79 18.58
N VAL A 170 -7.52 -17.72 17.34
CA VAL A 170 -8.05 -16.73 16.40
C VAL A 170 -9.53 -17.05 16.26
N ALA A 171 -10.35 -16.20 16.87
CA ALA A 171 -11.78 -16.40 16.93
C ALA A 171 -12.35 -16.53 15.50
N GLU A 172 -12.89 -17.71 15.22
CA GLU A 172 -13.69 -18.04 14.03
C GLU A 172 -14.88 -17.06 13.83
N SER A 173 -15.16 -16.22 14.83
CA SER A 173 -16.12 -15.12 14.75
C SER A 173 -15.72 -13.97 13.83
N LYS A 174 -14.48 -13.90 13.31
CA LYS A 174 -14.08 -12.91 12.30
C LYS A 174 -14.30 -13.36 10.85
N GLN A 175 -14.77 -14.59 10.61
CA GLN A 175 -14.92 -15.16 9.28
C GLN A 175 -16.31 -14.92 8.62
N MET A 176 -17.31 -14.34 9.31
CA MET A 176 -18.70 -14.45 8.82
C MET A 176 -19.49 -13.16 8.58
N ASP A 177 -18.95 -11.97 8.87
CA ASP A 177 -19.77 -10.74 8.88
C ASP A 177 -19.66 -9.83 7.63
N PHE A 178 -19.08 -10.31 6.53
CA PHE A 178 -19.10 -9.59 5.23
C PHE A 178 -20.08 -10.18 4.20
N ALA A 179 -20.82 -11.25 4.54
CA ALA A 179 -21.50 -12.08 3.55
C ALA A 179 -22.99 -11.77 3.33
N LYS A 180 -23.52 -10.61 3.74
CA LYS A 180 -24.86 -10.22 3.29
C LYS A 180 -25.06 -8.71 3.14
N VAL A 181 -24.47 -8.16 2.08
CA VAL A 181 -24.93 -6.90 1.50
C VAL A 181 -26.10 -7.22 0.56
N GLU A 182 -27.32 -7.16 1.08
CA GLU A 182 -28.51 -7.21 0.22
C GLU A 182 -28.60 -5.90 -0.57
N LYS A 183 -28.23 -5.97 -1.86
CA LYS A 183 -28.53 -4.89 -2.81
C LYS A 183 -30.04 -4.71 -2.81
N ARG A 184 -30.53 -3.50 -2.51
CA ARG A 184 -31.96 -3.19 -2.44
C ARG A 184 -32.62 -3.51 -3.79
N VAL A 185 -33.28 -4.66 -3.86
CA VAL A 185 -34.06 -5.06 -5.03
C VAL A 185 -35.40 -4.32 -4.95
N ARG A 186 -35.69 -3.45 -5.94
CA ARG A 186 -37.05 -2.95 -6.14
C ARG A 186 -37.90 -4.10 -6.69
N THR A 187 -38.40 -4.96 -5.81
CA THR A 187 -39.49 -5.87 -6.17
C THR A 187 -40.80 -5.10 -6.11
N THR A 188 -41.74 -5.40 -7.00
CA THR A 188 -43.10 -4.83 -7.04
C THR A 188 -44.02 -5.38 -5.95
N GLY A 189 -43.45 -5.86 -4.84
CA GLY A 189 -44.16 -6.39 -3.69
C GLY A 189 -44.41 -5.31 -2.64
N GLY A 190 -45.10 -4.23 -3.03
CA GLY A 190 -45.65 -3.28 -2.07
C GLY A 190 -46.66 -4.00 -1.18
N GLY A 191 -46.37 -4.02 0.13
CA GLY A 191 -47.13 -4.76 1.13
C GLY A 191 -48.63 -4.45 1.12
N SER A 192 -49.43 -5.49 0.89
CA SER A 192 -50.83 -5.56 1.28
C SER A 192 -51.07 -6.91 1.95
N THR A 193 -50.50 -7.07 3.15
CA THR A 193 -51.00 -8.02 4.14
C THR A 193 -51.69 -7.21 5.23
N GLY A 194 -52.76 -6.52 4.86
CA GLY A 194 -53.71 -5.90 5.79
C GLY A 194 -54.96 -6.77 5.82
N THR A 195 -55.03 -7.68 6.78
CA THR A 195 -56.25 -8.44 7.09
C THR A 195 -57.22 -7.56 7.90
N VAL A 196 -58.53 -7.83 7.74
CA VAL A 196 -59.69 -7.50 8.61
C VAL A 196 -60.14 -6.01 8.64
N ARG A 197 -61.43 -5.61 8.67
CA ARG A 197 -62.77 -6.18 8.94
C ARG A 197 -63.82 -5.53 8.04
#